data_AF-A0A820QLA0-F1
#
_entry.id   AF-A0A820QLA0-F1
#
_cell.length_a   1.000
_cell.length_b   1.000
_cell.length_c   1.000
_cell.angle_alpha   90.00
_cell.angle_beta   90.00
_cell.angle_gamma   90.00
#
_symmetry.space_group_name_H-M   'P 1'
#
loop_
_entity.id
_entity.type
_entity.pdbx_description
1 polymer ?
#
loop_
_entity_poly.entity_id
_entity_poly.type
_entity_poly.pdbx_seq_one_letter_code
_entity_poly.pdbx_strand_id
1 'polypeptide(L)'
;IVLKKREFDSYFHLEIFVRNIPNPRRIAYVTLYFGQPWHHNIGHALFDGLYSAYVALIRFSPRHLHPFRILAGIGECKDCWSEDVYGRFGGLGIIKQSVLNKLSKGRWFIFEEIVMGSGTVCQRCIQPNLQLPGGVELNASRLFRDRMYQQHGFIQ
;
A
#
# COMPACT_ATOMS: atom_id res chain seq x y z
N ILE A 1 16.63 -6.07 -20.19
CA ILE A 1 15.26 -5.98 -20.75
C ILE A 1 14.55 -4.85 -20.05
N VAL A 2 14.42 -3.70 -20.70
CA VAL A 2 13.54 -2.63 -20.22
C VAL A 2 12.14 -3.07 -20.60
N LEU A 3 11.29 -3.41 -19.62
CA LEU A 3 9.90 -3.70 -19.87
C LEU A 3 9.25 -2.41 -20.37
N LYS A 4 9.00 -2.31 -21.68
CA LYS A 4 8.23 -1.19 -22.24
C LYS A 4 6.84 -1.25 -21.63
N LYS A 5 6.35 -0.10 -21.16
CA LYS A 5 4.95 0.08 -20.78
C LYS A 5 4.09 -0.41 -21.94
N ARG A 6 3.23 -1.39 -21.69
CA ARG A 6 2.27 -1.88 -22.68
C ARG A 6 1.00 -1.05 -22.51
N GLU A 7 0.69 -0.26 -23.52
CA GLU A 7 -0.55 0.50 -23.60
C GLU A 7 -1.57 -0.31 -24.39
N PHE A 8 -2.84 -0.16 -24.03
CA PHE A 8 -3.96 -0.85 -24.67
C PHE A 8 -4.94 0.21 -25.16
N ASP A 9 -5.37 0.09 -26.41
CA ASP A 9 -6.27 1.08 -27.03
C ASP A 9 -7.71 1.00 -26.46
N SER A 10 -8.04 -0.06 -25.74
CA SER A 10 -9.36 -0.25 -25.10
C SER A 10 -9.29 -1.19 -23.90
N TYR A 11 -10.30 -1.10 -23.03
CA TYR A 11 -10.51 -2.06 -21.95
C TYR A 11 -10.71 -3.49 -22.46
N PHE A 12 -11.35 -3.65 -23.62
CA PHE A 12 -11.53 -4.96 -24.26
C PHE A 12 -10.19 -5.62 -24.61
N HIS A 13 -9.25 -4.86 -25.19
CA HIS A 13 -7.91 -5.37 -25.49
C HIS A 13 -7.11 -5.68 -24.22
N LEU A 14 -7.24 -4.86 -23.18
CA LEU A 14 -6.65 -5.16 -21.87
C LEU A 14 -7.22 -6.46 -21.29
N GLU A 15 -8.54 -6.65 -21.35
CA GLU A 15 -9.20 -7.83 -20.80
C GLU A 15 -8.78 -9.11 -21.54
N ILE A 16 -8.77 -9.08 -22.88
CA ILE A 16 -8.26 -10.19 -23.70
C ILE A 16 -6.81 -10.50 -23.30
N PHE A 17 -5.97 -9.48 -23.17
CA PHE A 17 -4.59 -9.68 -22.75
C PHE A 17 -4.53 -10.37 -21.39
N VAL A 18 -5.16 -9.81 -20.36
CA VAL A 18 -5.16 -10.33 -18.99
C VAL A 18 -5.66 -11.79 -18.92
N ARG A 19 -6.69 -12.15 -19.70
CA ARG A 19 -7.22 -13.52 -19.78
C ARG A 19 -6.25 -14.51 -20.42
N ASN A 20 -5.40 -14.05 -21.35
CA ASN A 20 -4.50 -14.90 -22.14
C ASN A 20 -3.03 -14.83 -21.69
N ILE A 21 -2.71 -14.13 -20.59
CA ILE A 21 -1.36 -14.16 -20.02
C ILE A 21 -1.04 -15.58 -19.56
N PRO A 22 0.10 -16.17 -19.95
CA PRO A 22 0.51 -17.47 -19.46
C PRO A 22 0.96 -17.37 -17.98
N ASN A 23 0.38 -18.21 -17.13
CA ASN A 23 0.76 -18.41 -15.72
C ASN A 23 0.92 -17.12 -14.90
N PRO A 24 -0.07 -16.20 -14.87
CA PRO A 24 0.04 -15.00 -14.05
C PRO A 24 -0.01 -15.36 -12.57
N ARG A 25 0.74 -14.62 -11.75
CA ARG A 25 0.59 -14.70 -10.29
C ARG A 25 -0.49 -13.72 -9.85
N ARG A 26 -1.61 -14.25 -9.38
CA ARG A 26 -2.69 -13.45 -8.79
C ARG A 26 -2.32 -13.08 -7.34
N ILE A 27 -2.55 -11.82 -6.99
CA ILE A 27 -2.40 -11.28 -5.65
C ILE A 27 -3.83 -11.00 -5.15
N ALA A 28 -4.34 -11.93 -4.34
CA ALA A 28 -5.68 -11.85 -3.77
C ALA A 28 -5.77 -10.79 -2.66
N TYR A 29 -7.01 -10.35 -2.40
CA TYR A 29 -7.38 -9.32 -1.43
C TYR A 29 -6.89 -7.92 -1.81
N VAL A 30 -7.40 -6.92 -1.08
CA VAL A 30 -6.99 -5.52 -1.23
C VAL A 30 -5.50 -5.38 -0.96
N THR A 31 -4.81 -4.70 -1.87
CA THR A 31 -3.43 -4.28 -1.67
C THR A 31 -3.35 -2.76 -1.55
N LEU A 32 -2.72 -2.26 -0.49
CA LEU A 32 -2.46 -0.84 -0.29
C LEU A 32 -1.04 -0.51 -0.73
N TYR A 33 -0.89 0.37 -1.72
CA TYR A 33 0.40 0.81 -2.24
C TYR A 33 0.82 2.17 -1.69
N PHE A 34 2.09 2.27 -1.28
CA PHE A 34 2.77 3.54 -1.05
C PHE A 34 4.28 3.38 -1.17
N GLY A 35 4.98 4.49 -1.39
CA GLY A 35 6.44 4.57 -1.34
C GLY A 35 6.87 5.41 -0.14
N GLN A 36 7.99 5.04 0.48
CA GLN A 36 8.60 5.81 1.56
C GLN A 36 10.12 5.56 1.61
N PRO A 37 10.96 6.44 1.02
CA PRO A 37 12.40 6.27 1.01
C PRO A 37 13.05 6.27 2.41
N TRP A 38 12.47 6.95 3.40
CA TRP A 38 13.05 7.11 4.74
C TRP A 38 12.42 6.20 5.80
N HIS A 39 12.01 4.99 5.43
CA HIS A 39 11.32 4.07 6.35
C HIS A 39 12.17 3.58 7.54
N HIS A 40 13.47 3.86 7.58
CA HIS A 40 14.33 3.63 8.76
C HIS A 40 13.99 4.55 9.93
N ASN A 41 13.41 5.72 9.65
CA ASN A 41 12.83 6.57 10.67
C ASN A 41 11.35 6.23 10.80
N ILE A 42 10.94 5.74 11.98
CA ILE A 42 9.56 5.29 12.21
C ILE A 42 8.53 6.42 12.06
N GLY A 43 8.90 7.66 12.39
CA GLY A 43 8.03 8.83 12.20
C GLY A 43 7.72 9.05 10.72
N HIS A 44 8.75 9.03 9.87
CA HIS A 44 8.58 9.09 8.41
C HIS A 44 7.82 7.87 7.88
N ALA A 45 8.18 6.68 8.34
CA ALA A 45 7.54 5.43 7.93
C ALA A 45 6.01 5.48 8.14
N LEU A 46 5.57 6.00 9.28
CA LEU A 46 4.17 6.11 9.63
C LEU A 46 3.50 7.31 8.97
N PHE A 47 4.06 8.52 9.11
CA PHE A 47 3.37 9.75 8.74
C PHE A 47 3.32 9.97 7.22
N ASP A 48 4.47 9.99 6.54
CA ASP A 48 4.48 10.27 5.09
C ASP A 48 4.11 9.03 4.26
N GLY A 49 4.31 7.84 4.83
CA GLY A 49 4.02 6.55 4.20
C GLY A 49 2.65 6.01 4.59
N LEU A 50 2.62 5.20 5.63
CA LEU A 50 1.48 4.33 5.95
C LEU A 50 0.17 5.09 6.26
N TYR A 51 0.23 6.18 7.02
CA TYR A 51 -0.94 6.96 7.42
C TYR A 51 -1.64 7.56 6.20
N SER A 52 -0.90 8.25 5.34
CA SER A 52 -1.46 8.83 4.12
C SER A 52 -2.05 7.79 3.17
N ALA A 53 -1.41 6.62 3.06
CA ALA A 53 -1.94 5.50 2.31
C ALA A 53 -3.26 4.98 2.92
N TYR A 54 -3.30 4.86 4.24
CA TYR A 54 -4.51 4.44 4.95
C TYR A 54 -5.66 5.44 4.79
N VAL A 55 -5.37 6.75 4.81
CA VAL A 55 -6.36 7.81 4.51
C VAL A 55 -6.96 7.62 3.11
N ALA A 56 -6.18 7.18 2.12
CA ALA A 56 -6.72 6.83 0.80
C ALA A 56 -7.62 5.59 0.87
N LEU A 57 -7.23 4.55 1.61
CA LEU A 57 -7.99 3.31 1.75
C LEU A 57 -9.36 3.50 2.41
N ILE A 58 -9.45 4.31 3.47
CA ILE A 58 -10.72 4.52 4.20
C ILE A 58 -11.79 5.21 3.35
N ARG A 59 -11.41 5.91 2.26
CA ARG A 59 -12.36 6.47 1.28
C ARG A 59 -13.15 5.39 0.53
N PHE A 60 -12.64 4.16 0.50
CA PHE A 60 -13.26 3.01 -0.15
C PHE A 60 -13.88 2.05 0.88
N SER A 61 -14.63 2.59 1.84
CA SER A 61 -15.36 1.77 2.82
C SER A 61 -16.20 0.67 2.12
N PRO A 62 -16.23 -0.58 2.62
CA PRO A 62 -15.69 -1.07 3.90
C PRO A 62 -14.26 -1.63 3.85
N ARG A 63 -13.45 -1.34 2.81
CA ARG A 63 -12.21 -2.08 2.51
C ARG A 63 -11.17 -2.02 3.64
N HIS A 64 -11.10 -0.90 4.35
CA HIS A 64 -10.22 -0.69 5.49
C HIS A 64 -10.57 -1.54 6.74
N LEU A 65 -11.76 -2.15 6.81
CA LEU A 65 -12.20 -2.97 7.93
C LEU A 65 -11.64 -4.40 7.89
N HIS A 66 -11.16 -4.85 6.72
CA HIS A 66 -10.61 -6.19 6.54
C HIS A 66 -9.06 -6.16 6.55
N PRO A 67 -8.40 -7.33 6.72
CA PRO A 67 -6.98 -7.46 6.42
C PRO A 67 -6.68 -7.09 4.96
N PHE A 68 -5.59 -6.37 4.74
CA PHE A 68 -5.10 -5.98 3.42
C PHE A 68 -3.58 -6.17 3.35
N ARG A 69 -3.07 -6.35 2.14
CA ARG A 69 -1.64 -6.49 1.91
C ARG A 69 -1.01 -5.14 1.70
N ILE A 70 0.22 -4.94 2.14
CA ILE A 70 0.99 -3.74 1.82
C ILE A 70 1.90 -4.01 0.63
N LEU A 71 1.87 -3.13 -0.37
CA LEU A 71 2.88 -3.05 -1.42
C LEU A 71 3.72 -1.80 -1.18
N ALA A 72 4.95 -1.99 -0.68
CA ALA A 72 5.80 -0.89 -0.23
C ALA A 72 6.93 -0.61 -1.22
N GLY A 73 6.96 0.62 -1.75
CA GLY A 73 8.09 1.21 -2.46
C GLY A 73 9.12 1.75 -1.46
N ILE A 74 9.87 0.85 -0.81
CA ILE A 74 10.86 1.19 0.23
C ILE A 74 12.27 0.79 -0.20
N GLY A 75 13.26 1.47 0.39
CA GLY A 75 14.68 1.14 0.22
C GLY A 75 15.07 -0.17 0.89
N GLU A 76 16.28 -0.64 0.61
CA GLU A 76 16.87 -1.74 1.39
C GLU A 76 17.29 -1.22 2.77
N CYS A 77 16.93 -1.96 3.81
CA CYS A 77 17.31 -1.64 5.17
C CYS A 77 17.46 -2.93 5.97
N LYS A 78 18.57 -3.07 6.71
CA LYS A 78 18.89 -4.30 7.46
C LYS A 78 18.06 -4.44 8.73
N ASP A 79 17.83 -3.34 9.46
CA ASP A 79 17.26 -3.37 10.81
C ASP A 79 16.00 -2.48 10.94
N CYS A 80 15.25 -2.32 9.85
CA CYS A 80 14.07 -1.46 9.83
C CYS A 80 12.84 -2.16 10.42
N TRP A 81 12.46 -1.77 11.64
CA TRP A 81 11.26 -2.27 12.31
C TRP A 81 9.96 -1.85 11.59
N SER A 82 10.03 -0.81 10.76
CA SER A 82 8.87 -0.33 9.98
C SER A 82 8.28 -1.40 9.08
N GLU A 83 9.08 -2.36 8.57
CA GLU A 83 8.56 -3.42 7.72
C GLU A 83 7.65 -4.39 8.48
N ASP A 84 8.00 -4.73 9.73
CA ASP A 84 7.15 -5.53 10.61
C ASP A 84 5.88 -4.76 10.98
N VAL A 85 6.02 -3.48 11.34
CA VAL A 85 4.87 -2.59 11.63
C VAL A 85 3.92 -2.51 10.45
N TYR A 86 4.44 -2.35 9.23
CA TYR A 86 3.65 -2.37 8.00
C TYR A 86 2.93 -3.72 7.84
N GLY A 87 3.67 -4.83 7.89
CA GLY A 87 3.12 -6.15 7.72
C GLY A 87 1.97 -6.46 8.69
N ARG A 88 2.15 -6.11 9.97
CA ARG A 88 1.14 -6.25 11.02
C ARG A 88 -0.04 -5.33 10.80
N PHE A 89 0.19 -4.04 10.54
CA PHE A 89 -0.90 -3.09 10.29
C PHE A 89 -1.81 -3.51 9.14
N GLY A 90 -1.23 -4.04 8.05
CA GLY A 90 -2.02 -4.61 6.95
C GLY A 90 -2.74 -5.90 7.35
N GLY A 91 -2.10 -6.77 8.13
CA GLY A 91 -2.64 -8.06 8.55
C GLY A 91 -2.45 -9.18 7.51
N LEU A 92 -2.05 -8.85 6.27
CA LEU A 92 -1.67 -9.82 5.23
C LEU A 92 -0.18 -9.73 4.81
N GLY A 93 0.63 -9.03 5.62
CA GLY A 93 2.06 -8.85 5.38
C GLY A 93 2.39 -7.79 4.32
N ILE A 94 3.68 -7.76 3.97
CA ILE A 94 4.28 -6.77 3.07
C ILE A 94 4.88 -7.44 1.83
N ILE A 95 4.73 -6.80 0.67
CA ILE A 95 5.47 -7.05 -0.55
C ILE A 95 6.34 -5.82 -0.82
N LYS A 96 7.65 -5.99 -0.91
CA LYS A 96 8.54 -4.92 -1.39
C LYS A 96 8.37 -4.77 -2.90
N GLN A 97 8.17 -3.54 -3.37
CA GLN A 97 8.09 -3.23 -4.80
C GLN A 97 9.36 -3.65 -5.54
N SER A 98 10.54 -3.57 -4.89
CA SER A 98 11.82 -4.05 -5.45
C SER A 98 11.80 -5.55 -5.76
N VAL A 99 11.20 -6.37 -4.90
CA VAL A 99 11.02 -7.82 -5.09
C VAL A 99 10.05 -8.08 -6.24
N LEU A 100 8.92 -7.37 -6.26
CA LEU A 100 7.94 -7.50 -7.33
C LEU A 100 8.57 -7.15 -8.69
N ASN A 101 9.30 -6.04 -8.78
CA ASN A 101 10.00 -5.61 -10.00
C ASN A 101 11.03 -6.64 -10.49
N LYS A 102 11.76 -7.30 -9.57
CA LYS A 102 12.70 -8.38 -9.93
C LYS A 102 11.97 -9.57 -10.53
N LEU A 103 10.86 -9.99 -9.91
CA LEU A 103 10.06 -11.13 -10.37
C LEU A 103 9.26 -10.83 -11.66
N SER A 104 8.88 -9.57 -11.87
CA SER A 104 8.12 -9.12 -13.04
C SER A 104 8.88 -9.23 -14.36
N LYS A 105 10.20 -9.52 -14.32
CA LYS A 105 11.01 -9.79 -15.52
C LYS A 105 10.60 -11.06 -16.26
N GLY A 106 10.00 -12.03 -15.57
CA GLY A 106 9.62 -13.33 -16.15
C GLY A 106 8.18 -13.76 -15.86
N ARG A 107 7.39 -12.94 -15.15
CA ARG A 107 6.03 -13.28 -14.77
C ARG A 107 5.17 -12.03 -14.60
N TRP A 108 3.90 -12.11 -14.99
CA TRP A 108 2.92 -11.06 -14.72
C TRP A 108 2.29 -11.23 -13.35
N PHE A 109 2.04 -10.10 -12.68
CA PHE A 109 1.30 -10.05 -11.43
C PHE A 109 -0.03 -9.34 -11.65
N ILE A 110 -1.12 -9.96 -11.20
CA ILE A 110 -2.47 -9.42 -11.33
C ILE A 110 -2.99 -9.21 -9.91
N PHE A 111 -3.25 -7.96 -9.55
CA PHE A 111 -3.90 -7.62 -8.29
C PHE A 111 -5.41 -7.74 -8.47
N GLU A 112 -6.07 -8.35 -7.48
CA GLU A 112 -7.54 -8.34 -7.42
C GLU A 112 -8.06 -6.92 -7.21
N GLU A 113 -7.45 -6.20 -6.26
CA GLU A 113 -7.70 -4.79 -6.00
C GLU A 113 -6.41 -4.13 -5.50
N ILE A 114 -6.11 -2.93 -6.02
CA ILE A 114 -5.01 -2.11 -5.53
C ILE A 114 -5.49 -0.68 -5.27
N VAL A 115 -5.30 -0.21 -4.06
CA VAL A 115 -5.51 1.20 -3.69
C VAL A 115 -4.17 1.90 -3.72
N MET A 116 -4.05 2.88 -4.61
CA MET A 116 -2.86 3.70 -4.74
C MET A 116 -2.92 4.82 -3.68
N GLY A 117 -2.08 4.72 -2.65
CA GLY A 117 -1.93 5.73 -1.61
C GLY A 117 -1.08 6.93 -2.06
N SER A 118 -0.14 7.37 -1.22
CA SER A 118 0.65 8.58 -1.44
C SER A 118 1.73 8.50 -2.52
N GLY A 119 1.94 7.34 -3.13
CA GLY A 119 2.92 7.14 -4.20
C GLY A 119 4.36 7.15 -3.71
N THR A 120 4.88 8.31 -3.30
CA THR A 120 6.31 8.49 -2.97
C THR A 120 6.54 9.13 -1.61
N VAL A 121 5.75 10.14 -1.24
CA VAL A 121 5.72 10.81 0.07
C VAL A 121 4.43 11.63 0.19
N CYS A 122 3.86 11.73 1.38
CA CYS A 122 2.80 12.69 1.68
C CYS A 122 3.28 13.73 2.69
N GLN A 123 3.89 14.82 2.20
CA GLN A 123 4.24 15.97 3.03
C GLN A 123 3.15 17.04 2.94
N ARG A 124 1.94 16.83 3.51
CA ARG A 124 1.00 17.96 3.69
C ARG A 124 0.30 17.96 5.05
N CYS A 125 0.62 19.05 5.77
CA CYS A 125 0.06 19.63 6.99
C CYS A 125 0.43 18.99 8.34
N ILE A 126 1.20 19.78 9.11
CA ILE A 126 1.81 19.50 10.42
C ILE A 126 1.18 20.41 11.48
N GLN A 127 -0.16 20.53 11.51
CA GLN A 127 -0.85 21.23 12.60
C GLN A 127 -1.93 20.35 13.21
N PRO A 128 -2.13 20.40 14.55
CA PRO A 128 -3.15 19.60 15.23
C PRO A 128 -4.56 19.80 14.67
N ASN A 129 -4.81 20.99 14.09
CA ASN A 129 -6.09 21.39 13.52
C ASN A 129 -6.23 21.09 12.01
N LEU A 130 -5.15 20.65 11.34
CA LEU A 130 -5.11 20.38 9.90
C LEU A 130 -4.52 18.99 9.67
N GLN A 131 -5.39 17.98 9.55
CA GLN A 131 -5.00 16.67 9.03
C GLN A 131 -4.86 16.71 7.51
N LEU A 132 -4.36 15.62 6.91
CA LEU A 132 -4.44 15.41 5.47
C LEU A 132 -5.88 15.67 4.97
N PRO A 133 -6.08 16.25 3.77
CA PRO A 133 -7.42 16.44 3.20
C PRO A 133 -8.25 15.15 3.25
N GLY A 134 -9.46 15.23 3.79
CA GLY A 134 -10.34 14.07 4.07
C GLY A 134 -10.04 13.33 5.38
N GLY A 135 -8.94 13.61 6.08
CA GLY A 135 -8.57 12.95 7.32
C GLY A 135 -9.54 13.23 8.48
N VAL A 136 -9.92 14.49 8.69
CA VAL A 136 -10.88 14.87 9.74
C VAL A 136 -12.27 14.32 9.44
N GLU A 137 -12.77 14.55 8.21
CA GLU A 137 -14.09 14.09 7.76
C GLU A 137 -14.26 12.57 7.90
N LEU A 138 -13.18 11.81 7.63
CA LEU A 138 -13.17 10.35 7.68
C LEU A 138 -12.71 9.81 9.05
N ASN A 139 -12.46 10.67 10.03
CA ASN A 139 -11.94 10.30 11.35
C ASN A 139 -10.67 9.43 11.27
N ALA A 140 -9.80 9.75 10.31
CA ALA A 140 -8.71 8.89 9.87
C ALA A 140 -7.67 8.65 10.97
N SER A 141 -7.31 9.68 11.74
CA SER A 141 -6.36 9.54 12.85
C SER A 141 -6.83 8.55 13.90
N ARG A 142 -8.13 8.59 14.26
CA ARG A 142 -8.71 7.63 15.21
C ARG A 142 -8.69 6.22 14.63
N LEU A 143 -9.18 6.04 13.40
CA LEU A 143 -9.23 4.73 12.75
C LEU A 143 -7.84 4.13 12.55
N PHE A 144 -6.84 4.96 12.22
CA PHE A 144 -5.46 4.53 12.08
C PHE A 144 -4.89 4.07 13.41
N ARG A 145 -5.05 4.87 14.48
CA ARG A 145 -4.62 4.53 15.83
C ARG A 145 -5.28 3.24 16.31
N ASP A 146 -6.59 3.13 16.18
CA ASP A 146 -7.37 1.98 16.64
C ASP A 146 -6.90 0.71 15.92
N ARG A 147 -6.68 0.77 14.60
CA ARG A 147 -6.11 -0.34 13.83
C ARG A 147 -4.68 -0.68 14.25
N MET A 148 -3.81 0.33 14.46
CA MET A 148 -2.45 0.10 14.96
C MET A 148 -2.47 -0.65 16.27
N TYR A 149 -3.31 -0.22 17.23
CA TYR A 149 -3.42 -0.88 18.52
C TYR A 149 -4.01 -2.29 18.42
N GLN A 150 -5.06 -2.49 17.62
CA GLN A 150 -5.67 -3.80 17.43
C GLN A 150 -4.70 -4.79 16.79
N GLN A 151 -4.04 -4.42 15.69
CA GLN A 151 -3.12 -5.31 14.96
C GLN A 151 -1.83 -5.62 15.73
N HIS A 152 -1.49 -4.82 16.75
CA HIS A 152 -0.34 -5.04 17.62
C HIS A 152 -0.72 -5.55 19.02
N GLY A 153 -1.99 -5.88 19.25
CA GLY A 153 -2.45 -6.54 20.49
C GLY A 153 -2.61 -5.63 21.71
N PHE A 154 -2.69 -4.30 21.52
CA PHE A 154 -2.90 -3.34 22.61
C PHE A 154 -4.38 -3.15 22.97
N ILE A 155 -5.29 -3.48 22.05
CA ILE A 155 -6.74 -3.44 22.25
C ILE A 155 -7.33 -4.71 21.64
N GLN A 156 -8.26 -5.34 22.36
CA GLN A 156 -9.03 -6.52 21.89
C GLN A 156 -10.40 -6.08 21.39
#